data_AF-A0A7V4V0E2-F1
#
_entry.id   AF-A0A7V4V0E2-F1
#
_cell.length_a   1.000
_cell.length_b   1.000
_cell.length_c   1.000
_cell.angle_alpha   90.00
_cell.angle_beta   90.00
_cell.angle_gamma   90.00
#
_symmetry.space_group_name_H-M   'P 1'
#
loop_
_entity.id
_entity.type
_entity.pdbx_description
1 polymer ?
#
loop_
_entity_poly.entity_id
_entity_poly.type
_entity_poly.pdbx_seq_one_letter_code
_entity_poly.pdbx_strand_id
1 'polypeptide(L)'
;MSSKLHKNYKLKSISPNLYDINYIASFFGITLNAIYLRIHFDNFPKAIKINGKLYFDLNDVLAYFKKDDEEEAFCFLVRDEIRTMVDTGRVSRMQIGQMLKAKNPSVVGGA
;
A
#
# COMPACT_ATOMS: atom_id res chain seq x y z
N MET A 1 -35.19 34.80 -12.65
CA MET A 1 -34.43 34.36 -11.45
C MET A 1 -33.68 33.10 -11.82
N SER A 2 -32.35 33.22 -11.86
CA SER A 2 -31.42 32.26 -12.46
C SER A 2 -31.39 30.95 -11.66
N SER A 3 -31.74 29.83 -12.32
CA SER A 3 -31.58 28.50 -11.77
C SER A 3 -30.09 28.24 -11.57
N LYS A 4 -29.70 27.95 -10.33
CA LYS A 4 -28.34 27.52 -9.98
C LYS A 4 -28.11 26.17 -10.65
N LEU A 5 -27.60 26.20 -11.89
CA LEU A 5 -27.00 25.05 -12.54
C LEU A 5 -26.01 24.44 -11.54
N HIS A 6 -26.36 23.25 -11.04
CA HIS A 6 -25.43 22.40 -10.32
C HIS A 6 -24.16 22.34 -11.15
N LYS A 7 -23.06 22.83 -10.59
CA LYS A 7 -21.74 22.80 -11.21
C LYS A 7 -21.54 21.39 -11.73
N ASN A 8 -21.52 21.25 -13.05
CA ASN A 8 -21.05 20.06 -13.72
C ASN A 8 -19.64 19.83 -13.19
N TYR A 9 -19.53 18.97 -12.16
CA TYR A 9 -18.27 18.34 -11.85
C TYR A 9 -17.90 17.68 -13.17
N LYS A 10 -16.89 18.25 -13.86
CA LYS A 10 -16.25 17.59 -14.97
C LYS A 10 -16.07 16.16 -14.50
N LEU A 11 -16.82 15.24 -15.09
CA LEU A 11 -16.48 13.83 -15.07
C LEU A 11 -15.08 13.81 -15.68
N LYS A 12 -14.06 14.03 -14.85
CA LYS A 12 -12.70 13.61 -15.15
C LYS A 12 -12.93 12.15 -15.51
N SER A 13 -12.80 11.85 -16.79
CA SER A 13 -13.01 10.53 -17.36
C SER A 13 -12.41 9.53 -16.37
N ILE A 14 -13.29 8.79 -15.70
CA ILE A 14 -12.84 7.75 -14.78
C ILE A 14 -11.94 6.85 -15.63
N SER A 15 -10.73 6.58 -15.14
CA SER A 15 -9.79 5.75 -15.88
C SER A 15 -10.46 4.43 -16.24
N PRO A 16 -10.33 3.95 -17.48
CA PRO A 16 -10.86 2.64 -17.86
C PRO A 16 -10.17 1.51 -17.08
N ASN A 17 -9.01 1.78 -16.46
CA ASN A 17 -8.22 0.83 -15.68
C ASN A 17 -8.42 0.97 -14.17
N LEU A 18 -9.61 1.41 -13.76
CA LEU A 18 -9.94 1.58 -12.35
C LEU A 18 -10.45 0.25 -11.77
N TYR A 19 -9.69 -0.35 -10.84
CA TYR A 19 -10.02 -1.63 -10.21
C TYR A 19 -10.10 -1.50 -8.69
N ASP A 20 -10.90 -2.35 -8.06
CA ASP A 20 -11.01 -2.35 -6.60
C ASP A 20 -9.75 -2.93 -5.94
N ILE A 21 -9.54 -2.55 -4.68
CA ILE A 21 -8.35 -2.95 -3.92
C ILE A 21 -8.11 -4.47 -3.85
N ASN A 22 -9.16 -5.31 -3.90
CA ASN A 22 -8.99 -6.76 -3.86
C ASN A 22 -8.44 -7.28 -5.19
N TYR A 23 -8.91 -6.73 -6.31
CA TYR A 23 -8.35 -7.04 -7.62
C TYR A 23 -6.88 -6.64 -7.69
N ILE A 24 -6.52 -5.43 -7.23
CA ILE A 24 -5.12 -4.97 -7.19
C ILE A 24 -4.27 -5.93 -6.35
N ALA A 25 -4.71 -6.28 -5.14
CA ALA A 25 -4.01 -7.24 -4.27
C ALA A 25 -3.76 -8.57 -4.97
N SER A 26 -4.80 -9.10 -5.62
CA SER A 26 -4.75 -10.38 -6.32
C SER A 26 -3.84 -10.34 -7.55
N PHE A 27 -3.89 -9.23 -8.31
CA PHE A 27 -3.07 -9.02 -9.51
C PHE A 27 -1.57 -9.02 -9.18
N PHE A 28 -1.17 -8.38 -8.06
CA PHE A 28 0.22 -8.33 -7.62
C PHE A 28 0.63 -9.51 -6.71
N GLY A 29 -0.30 -10.42 -6.39
CA GLY A 29 -0.02 -11.55 -5.50
C GLY A 29 0.33 -11.15 -4.06
N ILE A 30 -0.16 -10.01 -3.58
CA ILE A 30 0.12 -9.48 -2.23
C ILE A 30 -1.15 -9.42 -1.38
N THR A 31 -0.97 -9.38 -0.07
CA THR A 31 -2.11 -9.28 0.87
C THR A 31 -2.73 -7.88 0.83
N LEU A 32 -4.02 -7.78 1.17
CA LEU A 32 -4.69 -6.48 1.36
C LEU A 32 -3.98 -5.62 2.40
N ASN A 33 -3.49 -6.24 3.49
CA ASN A 33 -2.75 -5.53 4.53
C ASN A 33 -1.46 -4.91 3.99
N ALA A 34 -0.76 -5.58 3.07
CA ALA A 34 0.41 -5.01 2.41
C ALA A 34 0.05 -3.76 1.61
N ILE A 35 -1.08 -3.76 0.90
CA ILE A 35 -1.57 -2.56 0.20
C ILE A 35 -1.93 -1.45 1.20
N TYR A 36 -2.65 -1.76 2.28
CA TYR A 36 -3.00 -0.75 3.29
C TYR A 36 -1.77 -0.12 3.92
N LEU A 37 -0.73 -0.91 4.23
CA LEU A 37 0.54 -0.37 4.71
C LEU A 37 1.14 0.62 3.71
N ARG A 38 1.16 0.29 2.42
CA ARG A 38 1.68 1.19 1.39
C ARG A 38 0.88 2.49 1.28
N ILE A 39 -0.45 2.40 1.34
CA ILE A 39 -1.33 3.58 1.35
C ILE A 39 -1.00 4.50 2.54
N HIS A 40 -0.64 3.93 3.70
CA HIS A 40 -0.38 4.68 4.93
C HIS A 40 1.06 5.20 5.07
N PHE A 41 2.04 4.41 4.66
CA PHE A 41 3.46 4.66 4.96
C PHE A 41 4.29 5.04 3.73
N ASP A 42 3.81 4.75 2.52
CA ASP A 42 4.54 5.00 1.28
C ASP A 42 3.82 6.04 0.41
N ASN A 43 4.50 6.53 -0.63
CA ASN A 43 3.88 7.39 -1.64
C ASN A 43 3.08 6.57 -2.65
N PHE A 44 2.19 5.71 -2.16
CA PHE A 44 1.36 4.82 -2.97
C PHE A 44 0.35 5.61 -3.81
N PRO A 45 -0.07 5.11 -4.99
CA PRO A 45 -1.06 5.77 -5.82
C PRO A 45 -2.35 6.13 -5.05
N LYS A 46 -2.90 7.31 -5.35
CA LYS A 46 -4.09 7.80 -4.66
C LYS A 46 -5.32 6.98 -5.02
N ALA A 47 -5.98 6.46 -3.99
CA ALA A 47 -7.24 5.76 -4.15
C ALA A 47 -8.40 6.71 -4.49
N ILE A 48 -9.31 6.26 -5.35
CA ILE A 48 -10.64 6.83 -5.52
C ILE A 48 -11.62 6.04 -4.65
N LYS A 49 -12.35 6.73 -3.78
CA LYS A 49 -13.38 6.10 -2.93
C LYS A 49 -14.75 6.18 -3.60
N ILE A 50 -15.33 5.02 -3.92
CA ILE A 50 -16.66 4.89 -4.54
C ILE A 50 -17.48 3.93 -3.69
N ASN A 51 -18.63 4.38 -3.17
CA ASN A 51 -19.53 3.59 -2.31
C ASN A 51 -18.80 2.89 -1.14
N GLY A 52 -17.84 3.58 -0.51
CA GLY A 52 -17.07 3.04 0.62
C GLY A 52 -15.91 2.12 0.23
N LYS A 53 -15.81 1.69 -1.03
CA LYS A 53 -14.71 0.85 -1.53
C LYS A 53 -13.60 1.71 -2.13
N LEU A 54 -12.37 1.24 -2.00
CA LEU A 54 -11.18 1.86 -2.58
C LEU A 54 -10.91 1.28 -3.95
N TYR A 55 -10.64 2.17 -4.89
CA TYR A 55 -10.30 1.85 -6.27
C TYR A 55 -9.01 2.54 -6.67
N PHE A 56 -8.20 1.87 -7.49
CA PHE A 56 -6.92 2.36 -7.97
C PHE A 56 -6.83 2.23 -9.47
N ASP A 57 -6.13 3.15 -10.11
CA ASP A 57 -5.72 2.98 -11.50
C ASP A 57 -4.60 1.95 -11.56
N LEU A 58 -4.83 0.84 -12.26
CA LEU A 58 -3.83 -0.23 -12.37
C LEU A 58 -2.52 0.27 -12.99
N ASN A 59 -2.55 1.23 -13.93
CA ASN A 59 -1.34 1.76 -14.55
C ASN A 59 -0.48 2.53 -13.55
N ASP A 60 -1.11 3.31 -12.67
CA ASP A 60 -0.39 4.05 -11.62
C ASP A 60 0.25 3.09 -10.61
N VAL A 61 -0.48 2.02 -10.26
CA VAL A 61 0.04 0.97 -9.37
C VAL A 61 1.18 0.20 -10.03
N LEU A 62 1.05 -0.16 -11.31
CA LEU A 62 2.13 -0.77 -12.09
C LEU A 62 3.36 0.14 -12.15
N ALA A 63 3.18 1.44 -12.39
CA ALA A 63 4.27 2.40 -12.45
C ALA A 63 4.95 2.60 -11.09
N TYR A 64 4.19 2.50 -9.99
CA TYR A 64 4.74 2.49 -8.65
C TYR A 64 5.62 1.25 -8.44
N PHE A 65 5.11 0.04 -8.69
CA PHE A 65 5.90 -1.19 -8.50
C PHE A 65 7.10 -1.32 -9.45
N LYS A 66 7.02 -0.78 -10.68
CA LYS A 66 8.13 -0.78 -11.64
C LYS A 66 9.25 0.21 -11.28
N LYS A 67 8.99 1.23 -10.46
CA LYS A 67 10.03 2.18 -10.04
C LYS A 67 11.05 1.53 -9.10
N ASP A 68 10.66 0.45 -8.43
CA ASP A 68 11.43 -0.18 -7.37
C ASP A 68 11.97 -1.57 -7.79
N ASP A 69 12.09 -1.80 -9.11
CA ASP A 69 12.54 -3.05 -9.76
C ASP A 69 14.03 -3.34 -9.44
N GLU A 70 14.27 -4.00 -8.30
CA GLU A 70 15.02 -5.27 -8.16
C GLU A 70 15.31 -5.57 -6.67
N GLU A 71 15.57 -4.57 -5.83
CA GLU A 71 15.82 -4.75 -4.39
C GLU A 71 14.53 -4.84 -3.55
N GLU A 72 13.43 -4.25 -4.01
CA GLU A 72 12.27 -4.03 -3.14
C GLU A 72 11.31 -5.23 -3.09
N ALA A 73 11.12 -5.96 -4.20
CA ALA A 73 10.32 -7.19 -4.23
C ALA A 73 10.85 -8.27 -3.25
N PHE A 74 12.17 -8.39 -3.14
CA PHE A 74 12.82 -9.24 -2.14
C PHE A 74 12.59 -8.72 -0.71
N CYS A 75 12.71 -7.40 -0.50
CA CYS A 75 12.39 -6.77 0.77
C CYS A 75 10.95 -7.01 1.21
N PHE A 76 9.98 -7.11 0.28
CA PHE A 76 8.58 -7.32 0.64
C PHE A 76 8.27 -8.73 1.12
N LEU A 77 8.79 -9.78 0.47
CA LEU A 77 8.66 -11.16 0.96
C LEU A 77 9.33 -11.32 2.33
N VAL A 78 10.54 -10.78 2.46
CA VAL A 78 11.29 -10.81 3.72
C VAL A 78 10.57 -10.02 4.82
N ARG A 79 9.94 -8.87 4.51
CA ARG A 79 9.21 -8.05 5.48
C ARG A 79 7.94 -8.71 5.97
N ASP A 80 7.14 -9.34 5.09
CA ASP A 80 5.93 -10.06 5.50
C ASP A 80 6.27 -11.30 6.34
N GLU A 81 7.36 -12.00 6.03
CA GLU A 81 7.84 -13.13 6.83
C GLU A 81 8.38 -12.68 8.19
N ILE A 82 9.17 -11.60 8.24
CA ILE A 82 9.63 -10.98 9.50
C ILE A 82 8.44 -10.54 10.36
N ARG A 83 7.43 -9.91 9.75
CA ARG A 83 6.22 -9.51 10.46
C ARG A 83 5.47 -10.71 11.03
N THR A 84 5.30 -11.76 10.23
CA THR A 84 4.66 -13.00 10.69
C THR A 84 5.44 -13.64 11.85
N MET A 85 6.78 -13.63 11.80
CA MET A 85 7.62 -14.12 12.91
C MET A 85 7.46 -13.28 14.18
N VAL A 86 7.25 -11.97 14.05
CA VAL A 86 6.96 -11.09 15.19
C VAL A 86 5.57 -11.34 15.76
N ASP A 87 4.55 -11.39 14.91
CA ASP A 87 3.15 -11.55 15.33
C ASP A 87 2.90 -12.94 15.95
N THR A 88 3.63 -13.97 15.51
CA THR A 88 3.60 -15.33 16.09
C THR A 88 4.50 -15.49 17.31
N GLY A 89 5.23 -14.44 17.71
CA GLY A 89 6.14 -14.46 18.86
C GLY A 89 7.42 -15.29 18.65
N ARG A 90 7.71 -15.75 17.42
CA ARG A 90 8.93 -16.50 17.08
C ARG A 90 10.18 -15.64 17.14
N VAL A 91 10.04 -14.35 16.89
CA VAL A 91 11.12 -13.37 17.03
C VAL A 91 10.56 -12.08 17.60
N SER A 92 11.29 -11.44 18.51
CA SER A 92 10.90 -10.13 19.04
C SER A 92 11.49 -8.99 18.19
N ARG A 93 10.80 -7.83 18.19
CA ARG A 93 11.32 -6.60 17.55
C ARG A 93 12.72 -6.22 18.06
N MET A 94 12.98 -6.46 19.35
CA MET A 94 14.28 -6.24 19.98
C MET A 94 15.39 -7.12 19.38
N GLN A 95 15.11 -8.41 19.16
CA GLN A 95 16.07 -9.35 18.56
C GLN A 95 16.41 -8.94 17.13
N ILE A 96 15.42 -8.52 16.34
CA ILE A 96 15.66 -7.99 14.99
C ILE A 96 16.55 -6.74 15.05
N GLY A 97 16.21 -5.78 15.93
CA GLY A 97 16.99 -4.55 16.09
C GLY A 97 18.44 -4.81 16.49
N GLN A 98 18.70 -5.81 17.34
CA GLN A 98 20.04 -6.23 17.74
C GLN A 98 20.82 -6.86 16.58
N MET A 99 20.20 -7.75 15.80
CA MET A 99 20.83 -8.38 14.63
C MET A 99 21.24 -7.36 13.57
N LEU A 100 20.41 -6.33 13.36
CA LEU A 100 20.68 -5.25 12.41
C LEU A 100 21.63 -4.17 12.98
N LYS A 101 22.12 -4.33 14.22
CA LYS A 101 22.92 -3.33 14.95
C LYS A 101 22.26 -1.94 14.93
N ALA A 102 20.93 -1.90 15.04
CA ALA A 102 20.19 -0.66 15.02
C ALA A 102 20.62 0.22 16.20
N LYS A 103 20.77 1.52 15.94
CA LYS A 103 21.11 2.52 16.97
C LYS A 103 20.10 2.52 18.14
N ASN A 104 18.87 2.10 17.87
CA ASN A 104 17.83 1.91 18.87
C ASN A 104 17.03 0.62 18.57
N PRO A 105 17.44 -0.54 19.09
CA PRO A 105 16.92 -1.84 18.69
C PRO A 105 15.46 -2.09 19.11
N SER A 106 14.87 -1.22 19.94
CA SER A 106 13.48 -1.27 20.37
C SER A 106 12.52 -0.43 19.53
N VAL A 107 13.01 0.45 18.64
CA VAL A 107 12.21 1.52 17.98
C VAL A 107 11.94 1.24 16.49
N VAL A 108 11.94 -0.02 16.05
CA VAL A 108 11.50 -0.34 14.68
C VAL A 108 9.98 -0.56 14.70
N GLY A 109 9.23 0.52 14.43
CA GLY A 109 7.77 0.54 14.31
C GLY A 109 7.07 1.29 15.44
N GLY A 110 7.16 2.62 15.41
CA GLY A 110 6.26 3.52 16.15
C GLY A 110 4.84 3.45 15.56
N ALA A 111 3.86 3.58 16.45
CA ALA A 111 2.42 3.49 16.23
C ALA A 111 1.88 4.28 15.03
#